data_AF-A0AAD8C1J2-F1
#
_entry.id   AF-A0AAD8C1J2-F1
#
_cell.length_a   1.000
_cell.length_b   1.000
_cell.length_c   1.000
_cell.angle_alpha   90.00
_cell.angle_beta   90.00
_cell.angle_gamma   90.00
#
_symmetry.space_group_name_H-M   'P 1'
#
loop_
_entity.id
_entity.type
_entity.pdbx_description
1 polymer ?
#
loop_
_entity_poly.entity_id
_entity_poly.type
_entity_poly.pdbx_seq_one_letter_code
_entity_poly.pdbx_strand_id
1 'polypeptide(L)'
;MLLITSSICVLFYAVSLTNAQLFAWSYGPCPEIPRKQNFDLQKYVGKWYNSETFPAPFQFAMDCITAEYTLKPDGSVKVNNSAVREIKIFGKTIFKEPTFIIGEAKVLNPSKPADLYVKFPGQPEFDKSRANYLVLDTDYDNYSLVYSCSRLARFLPKVEFAWILGRVRGQKPAQTDQLKSLLTSYKVNVKNFKTVDWSSC
;
A
#
# COMPACT_ATOMS: atom_id res chain seq x y z
N MET A 1 21.17 -29.65 56.22
CA MET A 1 19.74 -30.06 56.28
C MET A 1 19.03 -28.94 57.02
N LEU A 2 18.18 -28.09 56.46
CA LEU A 2 17.28 -28.18 55.31
C LEU A 2 17.52 -27.07 54.26
N LEU A 3 17.36 -27.45 52.99
CA LEU A 3 17.16 -26.57 51.85
C LEU A 3 15.68 -26.18 51.79
N ILE A 4 15.36 -24.90 51.67
CA ILE A 4 14.08 -24.46 51.11
C ILE A 4 14.41 -23.51 49.95
N THR A 5 14.56 -24.10 48.78
CA THR A 5 14.45 -23.42 47.49
C THR A 5 12.97 -23.16 47.23
N SER A 6 12.53 -21.91 47.12
CA SER A 6 11.19 -21.63 46.57
C SER A 6 11.17 -20.33 45.78
N SER A 7 11.39 -20.52 44.47
CA SER A 7 10.61 -19.90 43.41
C SER A 7 10.51 -18.38 43.41
N ILE A 8 11.58 -17.75 42.92
CA ILE A 8 11.47 -16.50 42.18
C ILE A 8 10.59 -16.78 40.95
N CYS A 9 9.27 -16.61 41.11
CA CYS A 9 8.34 -16.58 39.99
C CYS A 9 8.47 -15.18 39.35
N VAL A 10 9.57 -14.95 38.63
CA VAL A 10 9.64 -13.86 37.66
C VAL A 10 8.63 -14.23 36.58
N LEU A 11 7.40 -13.74 36.76
CA LEU A 11 6.45 -13.55 35.68
C LEU A 11 7.13 -12.62 34.68
N PHE A 12 7.92 -13.20 33.77
CA PHE A 12 8.13 -12.64 32.46
C PHE A 12 6.74 -12.58 31.81
N TYR A 13 5.98 -11.53 32.10
CA TYR A 13 4.98 -11.06 31.17
C TYR A 13 5.76 -10.77 29.89
N ALA A 14 5.78 -11.75 28.99
CA ALA A 14 6.08 -11.53 27.61
C ALA A 14 5.05 -10.50 27.15
N VAL A 15 5.40 -9.21 27.24
CA VAL A 15 4.77 -8.18 26.44
C VAL A 15 5.01 -8.68 25.03
N SER A 16 4.00 -9.31 24.44
CA SER A 16 4.03 -9.61 23.02
C SER A 16 4.11 -8.24 22.38
N LEU A 17 5.32 -7.84 21.99
CA LEU A 17 5.53 -6.69 21.13
C LEU A 17 4.87 -7.08 19.81
N THR A 18 3.58 -6.81 19.69
CA THR A 18 2.88 -6.90 18.41
C THR A 18 3.59 -5.93 17.50
N ASN A 19 4.38 -6.46 16.57
CA ASN A 19 5.15 -5.70 15.61
C ASN A 19 4.16 -4.98 14.68
N ALA A 20 3.70 -3.78 15.08
CA ALA A 20 2.96 -2.88 14.22
C ALA A 20 3.96 -2.28 13.22
N GLN A 21 4.28 -3.06 12.19
CA GLN A 21 5.21 -2.64 11.15
C GLN A 21 4.60 -1.44 10.41
N LEU A 22 5.19 -0.25 10.58
CA LEU A 22 4.72 0.99 9.94
C LEU A 22 5.18 1.15 8.49
N PHE A 23 6.21 0.40 8.10
CA PHE A 23 6.82 0.45 6.78
C PHE A 23 7.18 -0.95 6.27
N ALA A 24 6.98 -1.20 4.97
CA ALA A 24 7.61 -2.32 4.28
C ALA A 24 9.02 -1.92 3.81
N TRP A 25 10.04 -2.40 4.53
CA TRP A 25 11.45 -2.19 4.18
C TRP A 25 12.14 -3.50 3.83
N SER A 26 13.12 -3.43 2.93
CA SER A 26 14.02 -4.54 2.64
C SER A 26 15.36 -4.04 2.10
N TYR A 27 16.32 -4.94 1.90
CA TYR A 27 17.67 -4.59 1.40
C TYR A 27 17.83 -4.92 -0.09
N GLY A 28 18.87 -4.33 -0.70
CA GLY A 28 19.18 -4.49 -2.12
C GLY A 28 18.53 -3.43 -3.02
N PRO A 29 18.68 -3.54 -4.35
CA PRO A 29 18.05 -2.63 -5.31
C PRO A 29 16.53 -2.84 -5.36
N CYS A 30 15.80 -1.83 -5.85
CA CYS A 30 14.41 -2.01 -6.25
C CYS A 30 14.34 -3.07 -7.37
N PRO A 31 13.45 -4.07 -7.29
CA PRO A 31 13.32 -5.07 -8.32
C PRO A 31 12.76 -4.42 -9.60
N GLU A 32 13.26 -4.86 -10.75
CA GLU A 32 12.66 -4.50 -12.03
C GLU A 32 11.54 -5.49 -12.36
N ILE A 33 10.31 -5.07 -12.10
CA ILE A 33 9.11 -5.87 -12.36
C ILE A 33 8.49 -5.37 -13.68
N PRO A 34 8.08 -6.27 -14.59
CA PRO A 34 7.31 -5.91 -15.77
C PRO A 34 6.02 -5.19 -15.39
N ARG A 35 5.67 -4.18 -16.18
CA ARG A 35 4.41 -3.44 -16.03
C ARG A 35 3.35 -4.00 -16.95
N LYS A 36 2.09 -3.63 -16.71
CA LYS A 36 0.97 -4.05 -17.55
C LYS A 36 1.23 -3.65 -19.00
N GLN A 37 1.28 -4.66 -19.88
CA GLN A 37 1.40 -4.43 -21.31
C GLN A 37 0.10 -3.82 -21.86
N ASN A 38 0.23 -2.95 -22.87
CA ASN A 38 -0.89 -2.27 -23.52
C ASN A 38 -1.84 -1.61 -22.50
N PHE A 39 -1.25 -0.98 -21.47
CA PHE A 39 -2.01 -0.33 -20.43
C PHE A 39 -2.82 0.85 -20.97
N ASP A 40 -4.13 0.78 -20.77
CA ASP A 40 -5.09 1.79 -21.19
C ASP A 40 -5.57 2.61 -19.99
N LEU A 41 -5.09 3.86 -19.90
CA LEU A 41 -5.43 4.76 -18.81
C LEU A 41 -6.95 5.08 -18.78
N GLN A 42 -7.62 5.12 -19.93
CA GLN A 42 -9.05 5.45 -19.97
C GLN A 42 -9.90 4.33 -19.38
N LYS A 43 -9.49 3.07 -19.51
CA LYS A 43 -10.14 1.93 -18.85
C LYS A 43 -9.79 1.85 -17.37
N TYR A 44 -8.63 2.37 -16.98
CA TYR A 44 -8.13 2.29 -15.61
C TYR A 44 -8.77 3.30 -14.65
N VAL A 45 -9.24 4.44 -15.15
CA VAL A 45 -9.85 5.47 -14.30
C VAL A 45 -11.14 4.99 -13.60
N GLY A 46 -11.68 5.82 -12.71
CA GLY A 46 -12.79 5.50 -11.84
C GLY A 46 -12.34 5.08 -10.45
N LYS A 47 -13.27 4.50 -9.68
CA LYS A 47 -13.07 4.17 -8.28
C LYS A 47 -12.48 2.77 -8.10
N TRP A 48 -11.53 2.68 -7.20
CA TRP A 48 -10.87 1.46 -6.74
C TRP A 48 -10.97 1.37 -5.22
N TYR A 49 -11.15 0.15 -4.71
CA TYR A 49 -11.19 -0.17 -3.29
C TYR A 49 -9.90 -0.93 -2.93
N ASN A 50 -9.17 -0.47 -1.92
CA ASN A 50 -8.01 -1.24 -1.45
C ASN A 50 -8.49 -2.53 -0.77
N SER A 51 -8.10 -3.67 -1.32
CA SER A 51 -8.29 -4.96 -0.67
C SER A 51 -7.14 -5.23 0.31
N GLU A 52 -5.90 -5.15 -0.19
CA GLU A 52 -4.70 -5.38 0.60
C GLU A 52 -3.64 -4.33 0.27
N THR A 53 -2.86 -3.90 1.27
CA THR A 53 -1.81 -2.91 1.09
C THR A 53 -0.59 -3.19 1.97
N PHE A 54 0.59 -2.76 1.53
CA PHE A 54 1.76 -2.70 2.41
C PHE A 54 1.62 -1.56 3.41
N PRO A 55 2.15 -1.71 4.64
CA PRO A 55 2.18 -0.64 5.61
C PRO A 55 2.84 0.62 5.05
N ALA A 56 2.09 1.70 5.14
CA ALA A 56 2.50 3.02 4.73
C ALA A 56 2.13 4.02 5.84
N PRO A 57 3.06 4.86 6.31
CA PRO A 57 2.78 5.79 7.41
C PRO A 57 1.64 6.76 7.10
N PHE A 58 1.54 7.19 5.84
CA PHE A 58 0.46 8.07 5.39
C PHE A 58 -0.92 7.39 5.38
N GLN A 59 -0.98 6.05 5.49
CA GLN A 59 -2.21 5.26 5.67
C GLN A 59 -2.33 4.69 7.09
N PHE A 60 -1.57 5.20 8.06
CA PHE A 60 -1.63 4.73 9.44
C PHE A 60 -3.05 4.82 9.99
N ALA A 61 -3.52 3.73 10.63
CA ALA A 61 -4.83 3.66 11.27
C ALA A 61 -5.99 4.07 10.33
N MET A 62 -5.90 3.71 9.04
CA MET A 62 -6.93 3.96 8.05
C MET A 62 -7.59 2.67 7.59
N ASP A 63 -8.91 2.70 7.53
CA ASP A 63 -9.77 1.66 6.97
C ASP A 63 -10.61 2.25 5.84
N CYS A 64 -11.42 1.41 5.17
CA CYS A 64 -12.35 1.88 4.15
C CYS A 64 -11.68 2.63 2.99
N ILE A 65 -10.44 2.24 2.68
CA ILE A 65 -9.54 3.01 1.82
C ILE A 65 -9.94 2.85 0.35
N THR A 66 -10.18 3.97 -0.31
CA THR A 66 -10.49 4.05 -1.73
C THR A 66 -9.54 5.00 -2.45
N ALA A 67 -9.36 4.76 -3.74
CA ALA A 67 -8.69 5.66 -4.67
C ALA A 67 -9.62 5.89 -5.87
N GLU A 68 -9.99 7.14 -6.12
CA GLU A 68 -10.79 7.52 -7.28
C GLU A 68 -9.95 8.34 -8.25
N TYR A 69 -9.85 7.84 -9.47
CA TYR A 69 -9.07 8.44 -10.54
C TYR A 69 -10.00 9.13 -11.53
N THR A 70 -9.77 10.42 -11.79
CA THR A 70 -10.53 11.17 -12.81
C THR A 70 -9.57 11.72 -13.86
N LEU A 71 -9.75 11.31 -15.12
CA LEU A 71 -8.97 11.86 -16.23
C LEU A 71 -9.34 13.33 -16.44
N LYS A 72 -8.33 14.20 -16.57
CA LYS A 72 -8.51 15.62 -16.86
C LYS A 72 -8.30 15.91 -18.35
N PRO A 73 -8.80 17.06 -18.86
CA PRO A 73 -8.60 17.46 -20.26
C PRO A 73 -7.14 17.59 -20.69
N ASP A 74 -6.23 17.91 -19.76
CA ASP A 74 -4.79 18.03 -20.02
C ASP A 74 -4.04 16.67 -20.02
N GLY A 75 -4.76 15.55 -19.91
CA GLY A 75 -4.20 14.21 -19.86
C GLY A 75 -3.62 13.81 -18.50
N SER A 76 -3.61 14.71 -17.51
CA SER A 76 -3.31 14.33 -16.12
C SER A 76 -4.50 13.64 -15.47
N VAL A 77 -4.27 13.01 -14.33
CA VAL A 77 -5.32 12.33 -13.55
C VAL A 77 -5.43 12.99 -12.19
N LYS A 78 -6.64 13.41 -11.81
CA LYS A 78 -6.94 13.75 -10.41
C LYS A 78 -7.01 12.46 -9.61
N VAL A 79 -6.28 12.39 -8.50
CA VAL A 79 -6.31 11.25 -7.59
C VAL A 79 -7.01 11.69 -6.31
N ASN A 80 -8.15 11.09 -5.97
CA ASN A 80 -8.82 11.30 -4.71
C ASN A 80 -8.68 10.03 -3.85
N ASN A 81 -7.81 10.06 -2.86
CA ASN A 81 -7.72 8.99 -1.86
C ASN A 81 -8.62 9.35 -0.68
N SER A 82 -9.55 8.48 -0.32
CA SER A 82 -10.47 8.66 0.80
C SER A 82 -10.46 7.44 1.71
N ALA A 83 -10.59 7.65 3.01
CA ALA A 83 -10.55 6.61 4.03
C ALA A 83 -11.31 7.05 5.30
N VAL A 84 -11.45 6.13 6.26
CA VAL A 84 -11.84 6.45 7.64
C VAL A 84 -10.62 6.22 8.51
N ARG A 85 -10.17 7.24 9.26
CA ARG A 85 -9.10 7.08 10.24
C ARG A 85 -9.71 6.68 11.58
N GLU A 86 -9.36 5.51 12.08
CA GLU A 86 -9.86 5.00 13.37
C GLU A 86 -8.70 4.63 14.30
N ILE A 87 -8.62 5.29 15.47
CA ILE A 87 -7.62 5.00 16.51
C ILE A 87 -8.31 4.31 17.68
N LYS A 88 -7.81 3.12 18.04
CA LYS A 88 -8.29 2.33 19.17
C LYS A 88 -7.21 2.22 20.24
N ILE A 89 -7.59 2.44 21.50
CA ILE A 89 -6.76 2.19 22.67
C ILE A 89 -7.48 1.17 23.56
N PHE A 90 -6.81 0.07 23.89
CA PHE A 90 -7.40 -1.06 24.63
C PHE A 90 -8.75 -1.55 24.06
N GLY A 91 -8.84 -1.60 22.72
CA GLY A 91 -10.05 -2.04 22.00
C GLY A 91 -11.17 -1.00 21.92
N LYS A 92 -11.03 0.17 22.56
CA LYS A 92 -12.02 1.25 22.50
C LYS A 92 -11.62 2.29 21.45
N THR A 93 -12.54 2.63 20.57
CA THR A 93 -12.36 3.72 19.59
C THR A 93 -12.31 5.06 20.33
N ILE A 94 -11.19 5.78 20.19
CA ILE A 94 -10.99 7.12 20.77
C ILE A 94 -11.02 8.23 19.72
N PHE A 95 -10.85 7.87 18.44
CA PHE A 95 -10.92 8.79 17.32
C PHE A 95 -11.45 8.02 16.11
N LYS A 96 -12.44 8.59 15.41
CA LYS A 96 -12.96 8.05 14.16
C LYS A 96 -13.49 9.18 13.28
N GLU A 97 -12.78 9.49 12.21
CA GLU A 97 -13.18 10.55 11.29
C GLU A 97 -12.90 10.16 9.83
N PRO A 98 -13.77 10.53 8.87
CA PRO A 98 -13.45 10.44 7.46
C PRO A 98 -12.27 11.37 7.13
N THR A 99 -11.42 10.93 6.23
CA THR A 99 -10.26 11.70 5.76
C THR A 99 -10.11 11.49 4.26
N PHE A 100 -9.63 12.52 3.57
CA PHE A 100 -9.30 12.44 2.16
C PHE A 100 -8.07 13.27 1.82
N ILE A 101 -7.45 12.97 0.68
CA ILE A 101 -6.38 13.78 0.11
C ILE A 101 -6.48 13.78 -1.41
N ILE A 102 -6.39 14.97 -1.99
CA ILE A 102 -6.41 15.16 -3.45
C ILE A 102 -4.97 15.31 -3.94
N GLY A 103 -4.61 14.49 -4.91
CA GLY A 103 -3.33 14.52 -5.61
C GLY A 103 -3.50 14.55 -7.12
N GLU A 104 -2.37 14.39 -7.80
CA GLU A 104 -2.29 14.40 -9.25
C GLU A 104 -1.37 13.27 -9.72
N ALA A 105 -1.78 12.55 -10.75
CA ALA A 105 -0.95 11.59 -11.46
C ALA A 105 -0.71 12.00 -12.92
N LYS A 106 0.44 11.64 -13.47
CA LYS A 106 0.79 11.83 -14.88
C LYS A 106 1.51 10.61 -15.42
N VAL A 107 1.24 10.28 -16.68
CA VAL A 107 2.08 9.37 -17.47
C VAL A 107 3.33 10.14 -17.87
N LEU A 108 4.52 9.67 -17.45
CA LEU A 108 5.78 10.35 -17.76
C LEU A 108 6.27 10.05 -19.18
N ASN A 109 6.00 8.84 -19.68
CA ASN A 109 6.38 8.40 -21.02
C ASN A 109 5.18 7.70 -21.68
N PRO A 110 4.60 8.26 -22.76
CA PRO A 110 3.47 7.65 -23.46
C PRO A 110 3.72 6.23 -23.97
N SER A 111 4.97 5.84 -24.24
CA SER A 111 5.34 4.46 -24.61
C SER A 111 5.37 3.48 -23.43
N LYS A 112 5.27 3.98 -22.18
CA LYS A 112 5.19 3.19 -20.95
C LYS A 112 4.05 3.72 -20.07
N PRO A 113 2.78 3.61 -20.53
CA PRO A 113 1.65 4.29 -19.88
C PRO A 113 1.30 3.75 -18.48
N ALA A 114 1.79 2.56 -18.13
CA ALA A 114 1.68 1.97 -16.79
C ALA A 114 2.72 2.52 -15.77
N ASP A 115 3.65 3.36 -16.21
CA ASP A 115 4.66 4.03 -15.38
C ASP A 115 4.17 5.46 -15.07
N LEU A 116 3.49 5.62 -13.94
CA LEU A 116 2.93 6.90 -13.53
C LEU A 116 3.79 7.58 -12.45
N TYR A 117 3.77 8.91 -12.48
CA TYR A 117 4.21 9.73 -11.37
C TYR A 117 2.98 10.30 -10.66
N VAL A 118 2.85 10.02 -9.37
CA VAL A 118 1.79 10.49 -8.48
C VAL A 118 2.41 11.40 -7.43
N LYS A 119 1.76 12.53 -7.17
CA LYS A 119 2.13 13.46 -6.09
C LYS A 119 0.91 13.87 -5.28
N PHE A 120 1.14 14.11 -3.98
CA PHE A 120 0.16 14.71 -3.08
C PHE A 120 0.73 15.96 -2.40
N PRO A 121 -0.11 16.91 -1.97
CA PRO A 121 0.32 18.05 -1.17
C PRO A 121 1.11 17.63 0.07
N GLY A 122 2.16 18.38 0.40
CA GLY A 122 2.99 18.13 1.58
C GLY A 122 3.99 16.97 1.46
N GLN A 123 4.02 16.23 0.34
CA GLN A 123 5.07 15.25 0.09
C GLN A 123 6.37 15.94 -0.36
N PRO A 124 7.54 15.47 0.09
CA PRO A 124 8.81 15.89 -0.47
C PRO A 124 8.81 15.70 -1.99
N GLU A 125 9.41 16.63 -2.72
CA GLU A 125 9.46 16.55 -4.17
C GLU A 125 10.36 15.40 -4.62
N PHE A 126 9.74 14.26 -4.95
CA PHE A 126 10.44 13.16 -5.59
C PHE A 126 10.81 13.56 -7.01
N ASP A 127 11.96 13.06 -7.46
CA ASP A 127 12.45 13.19 -8.84
C ASP A 127 11.33 12.92 -9.85
N LYS A 128 10.85 14.01 -10.48
CA LYS A 128 9.73 14.00 -11.43
C LYS A 128 10.04 13.27 -12.73
N SER A 129 11.29 12.88 -12.96
CA SER A 129 11.67 12.08 -14.13
C SER A 129 11.47 10.57 -13.92
N ARG A 130 11.16 10.13 -12.67
CA ARG A 130 11.00 8.72 -12.34
C ARG A 130 9.57 8.42 -11.88
N ALA A 131 9.00 7.35 -12.43
CA ALA A 131 7.71 6.85 -11.97
C ALA A 131 7.78 6.35 -10.53
N ASN A 132 6.74 6.62 -9.75
CA ASN A 132 6.60 6.18 -8.36
C ASN A 132 5.29 5.41 -8.13
N TYR A 133 4.54 5.13 -9.20
CA TYR A 133 3.32 4.34 -9.20
C TYR A 133 3.33 3.45 -10.45
N LEU A 134 3.60 2.15 -10.24
CA LEU A 134 3.76 1.18 -11.32
C LEU A 134 2.57 0.25 -11.33
N VAL A 135 1.75 0.28 -12.39
CA VAL A 135 0.68 -0.71 -12.58
C VAL A 135 1.31 -1.98 -13.12
N LEU A 136 1.46 -2.98 -12.27
CA LEU A 136 2.12 -4.25 -12.62
C LEU A 136 1.18 -5.15 -13.42
N ASP A 137 -0.06 -5.27 -12.96
CA ASP A 137 -1.11 -5.99 -13.67
C ASP A 137 -2.50 -5.46 -13.31
N THR A 138 -3.44 -5.62 -14.23
CA THR A 138 -4.85 -5.26 -14.07
C THR A 138 -5.65 -5.82 -15.24
N ASP A 139 -6.90 -6.19 -14.99
CA ASP A 139 -7.90 -6.44 -16.03
C ASP A 139 -8.86 -5.25 -16.21
N TYR A 140 -8.57 -4.12 -15.57
CA TYR A 140 -9.35 -2.88 -15.53
C TYR A 140 -10.66 -2.97 -14.75
N ASP A 141 -11.36 -4.10 -14.83
CA ASP A 141 -12.75 -4.25 -14.37
C ASP A 141 -12.89 -4.98 -13.04
N ASN A 142 -11.87 -5.70 -12.57
CA ASN A 142 -11.97 -6.47 -11.33
C ASN A 142 -10.82 -6.21 -10.37
N TYR A 143 -9.58 -6.12 -10.88
CA TYR A 143 -8.40 -6.02 -10.03
C TYR A 143 -7.33 -5.09 -10.59
N SER A 144 -6.47 -4.59 -9.70
CA SER A 144 -5.19 -4.01 -10.07
C SER A 144 -4.13 -4.29 -9.01
N LEU A 145 -2.93 -4.64 -9.46
CA LEU A 145 -1.73 -4.67 -8.64
C LEU A 145 -0.85 -3.47 -8.96
N VAL A 146 -0.57 -2.67 -7.94
CA VAL A 146 0.28 -1.50 -8.02
C VAL A 146 1.47 -1.68 -7.10
N TYR A 147 2.65 -1.27 -7.56
CA TYR A 147 3.88 -1.31 -6.77
C TYR A 147 4.65 0.00 -6.88
N SER A 148 5.36 0.33 -5.82
CA SER A 148 6.29 1.45 -5.73
C SER A 148 7.49 1.05 -4.91
N CYS A 149 8.68 1.46 -5.32
CA CYS A 149 9.89 1.21 -4.57
C CYS A 149 10.81 2.43 -4.66
N SER A 150 11.32 2.86 -3.51
CA SER A 150 12.27 3.95 -3.43
C SER A 150 13.44 3.57 -2.53
N ARG A 151 14.64 4.01 -2.91
CA ARG A 151 15.85 3.81 -2.13
C ARG A 151 16.66 5.10 -2.18
N LEU A 152 16.94 5.67 -1.00
CA LEU A 152 17.64 6.95 -0.88
C LEU A 152 19.12 6.84 -1.27
N ALA A 153 19.80 5.76 -0.86
CA ALA A 153 21.20 5.50 -1.21
C ALA A 153 21.47 4.01 -1.35
N ARG A 154 22.55 3.63 -2.06
CA ARG A 154 22.88 2.22 -2.39
C ARG A 154 22.92 1.28 -1.18
N PHE A 155 23.38 1.79 -0.03
CA PHE A 155 23.57 1.01 1.20
C PHE A 155 22.40 1.12 2.18
N LEU A 156 21.43 2.01 1.92
CA LEU A 156 20.25 2.17 2.76
C LEU A 156 19.17 1.17 2.35
N PRO A 157 18.32 0.74 3.30
CA PRO A 157 17.15 -0.07 2.98
C PRO A 157 16.25 0.68 1.98
N LYS A 158 15.60 -0.10 1.11
CA LYS A 158 14.55 0.41 0.23
C LYS A 158 13.21 0.38 0.97
N VAL A 159 12.37 1.37 0.66
CA VAL A 159 10.98 1.42 1.08
C VAL A 159 10.12 0.95 -0.08
N GLU A 160 9.19 0.06 0.21
CA GLU A 160 8.31 -0.54 -0.77
C GLU A 160 6.86 -0.23 -0.39
N PHE A 161 6.05 0.04 -1.40
CA PHE A 161 4.60 0.11 -1.27
C PHE A 161 3.98 -0.81 -2.30
N ALA A 162 2.90 -1.46 -1.92
CA ALA A 162 2.12 -2.28 -2.82
C ALA A 162 0.64 -2.16 -2.47
N TRP A 163 -0.20 -2.17 -3.48
CA TRP A 163 -1.65 -2.14 -3.34
C TRP A 163 -2.27 -3.17 -4.25
N ILE A 164 -3.15 -4.00 -3.68
CA ILE A 164 -4.07 -4.85 -4.42
C ILE A 164 -5.43 -4.18 -4.33
N LEU A 165 -5.89 -3.70 -5.47
CA LEU A 165 -7.13 -2.95 -5.64
C LEU A 165 -8.20 -3.87 -6.23
N GLY A 166 -9.43 -3.67 -5.80
CA GLY A 166 -10.62 -4.28 -6.39
C GLY A 166 -11.64 -3.24 -6.85
N ARG A 167 -12.56 -3.63 -7.73
CA ARG A 167 -13.72 -2.80 -8.09
C ARG A 167 -14.93 -2.97 -7.15
N VAL A 168 -14.90 -4.00 -6.29
CA VAL A 168 -15.99 -4.29 -5.34
C VAL A 168 -15.55 -3.99 -3.90
N ARG A 169 -16.36 -3.20 -3.19
CA ARG A 169 -16.11 -2.81 -1.80
C ARG A 169 -16.03 -4.05 -0.90
N GLY A 170 -15.00 -4.12 -0.05
CA GLY A 170 -14.87 -5.17 0.97
C GLY A 170 -14.59 -6.58 0.44
N GLN A 171 -14.39 -6.73 -0.87
CA GLN A 171 -14.12 -8.03 -1.49
C GLN A 171 -12.70 -8.09 -2.02
N LYS A 172 -12.03 -9.19 -1.70
CA LYS A 172 -10.71 -9.52 -2.21
C LYS A 172 -10.84 -10.00 -3.67
N PRO A 173 -10.11 -9.43 -4.64
CA PRO A 173 -10.14 -9.92 -6.01
C PRO A 173 -9.72 -11.39 -6.09
N ALA A 174 -10.36 -12.16 -6.97
CA ALA A 174 -10.08 -13.61 -7.14
C ALA A 174 -8.60 -13.89 -7.48
N GLN A 175 -7.95 -12.97 -8.19
CA GLN A 175 -6.56 -13.08 -8.64
C GLN A 175 -5.53 -12.77 -7.55
N THR A 176 -5.93 -12.40 -6.34
CA THR A 176 -4.98 -11.86 -5.34
C THR A 176 -3.81 -12.80 -5.04
N ASP A 177 -4.02 -14.11 -4.95
CA ASP A 177 -2.92 -15.04 -4.64
C ASP A 177 -1.97 -15.19 -5.84
N GLN A 178 -2.47 -15.09 -7.08
CA GLN A 178 -1.66 -14.96 -8.28
C GLN A 178 -0.85 -13.66 -8.28
N LEU A 179 -1.47 -12.53 -7.92
CA LEU A 179 -0.79 -11.23 -7.83
C LEU A 179 0.34 -11.23 -6.79
N LYS A 180 0.12 -11.88 -5.65
CA LYS A 180 1.17 -12.09 -4.64
C LYS A 180 2.26 -13.04 -5.13
N SER A 181 1.90 -14.08 -5.88
CA SER A 181 2.88 -14.99 -6.48
C SER A 181 3.78 -14.26 -7.48
N LEU A 182 3.21 -13.35 -8.28
CA LEU A 182 3.97 -12.46 -9.16
C LEU A 182 4.98 -11.64 -8.36
N LEU A 183 4.58 -10.94 -7.30
CA LEU A 183 5.52 -10.18 -6.46
C LEU A 183 6.61 -11.06 -5.83
N THR A 184 6.22 -12.26 -5.40
CA THR A 184 7.15 -13.23 -4.77
C THR A 184 8.23 -13.69 -5.76
N SER A 185 7.90 -13.88 -7.05
CA SER A 185 8.89 -14.27 -8.07
C SER A 185 9.96 -13.19 -8.29
N TYR A 186 9.64 -11.93 -7.98
CA TYR A 186 10.58 -10.80 -7.97
C TYR A 186 11.17 -10.50 -6.58
N LYS A 187 11.10 -11.46 -5.66
CA LYS A 187 11.65 -11.40 -4.30
C LYS A 187 11.07 -10.28 -3.43
N VAL A 188 9.86 -9.81 -3.74
CA VAL A 188 9.13 -8.87 -2.89
C VAL A 188 8.45 -9.67 -1.75
N ASN A 189 8.63 -9.23 -0.50
CA ASN A 189 8.08 -9.92 0.66
C ASN A 189 6.58 -9.65 0.82
N VAL A 190 5.75 -10.54 0.27
CA VAL A 190 4.27 -10.42 0.32
C VAL A 190 3.66 -10.60 1.71
N LYS A 191 4.44 -11.04 2.72
CA LYS A 191 3.98 -11.06 4.12
C LYS A 191 3.74 -9.64 4.68
N ASN A 192 4.26 -8.63 3.99
CA ASN A 192 4.00 -7.23 4.31
C ASN A 192 2.54 -6.83 4.00
N PHE A 193 1.80 -7.54 3.15
CA PHE A 193 0.40 -7.19 2.89
C PHE A 193 -0.45 -7.27 4.16
N LYS A 194 -1.28 -6.25 4.35
CA LYS A 194 -2.35 -6.17 5.34
C LYS A 194 -3.67 -5.97 4.61
N THR A 195 -4.68 -6.74 5.00
CA THR A 195 -6.05 -6.54 4.54
C THR A 195 -6.59 -5.23 5.12
N VAL A 196 -7.22 -4.42 4.27
CA VAL A 196 -7.93 -3.21 4.72
C VAL A 196 -9.25 -3.62 5.35
N ASP A 197 -9.60 -3.07 6.51
CA ASP A 197 -10.89 -3.34 7.13
C ASP A 197 -12.00 -2.52 6.42
N TRP A 198 -13.14 -3.18 6.22
CA TRP A 198 -14.32 -2.62 5.56
C TRP A 198 -15.59 -2.71 6.43
N SER A 199 -15.46 -3.23 7.65
CA SER A 199 -16.57 -3.50 8.57
C SER A 199 -17.24 -2.25 9.13
N SER A 200 -16.56 -1.11 9.10
CA SER A 200 -16.97 0.11 9.83
C SER A 200 -17.14 1.36 8.95
N CYS A 201 -17.36 1.14 7.65
CA CYS A 201 -17.83 2.10 6.64
C CYS A 201 -19.27 1.79 6.22
#